data_AF-A0A7Y3PVS6-F1
#
_entry.id   AF-A0A7Y3PVS6-F1
#
_cell.length_a   1.000
_cell.length_b   1.000
_cell.length_c   1.000
_cell.angle_alpha   90.00
_cell.angle_beta   90.00
_cell.angle_gamma   90.00
#
_symmetry.space_group_name_H-M   'P 1'
#
loop_
_entity.id
_entity.type
_entity.pdbx_description
1 polymer ?
#
loop_
_entity_poly.entity_id
_entity_poly.type
_entity_poly.pdbx_seq_one_letter_code
_entity_poly.pdbx_strand_id
1 'polypeptide(L)'
;HKECPAALFDPAGQLLNGDEAIGELVNQGPNPFEGYWRNPEAEGERRREGWYWTGDLFCRDGDGFLYFAGRTDDRLRVDSENLAAAMIENILARYEGAGAVAVYAVPDPVTGDQVMAAVAGSFDPLGFAAFLAAQPDLGTKMAPRFVRVVERMPVTATNKIHRALLRKEGFHCPDPVWWRPPGERTYRPLTPKDIEGPLAPTSGLSEARGGFDPRLR
;
A
#
# COMPACT_ATOMS: atom_id res chain seq x y z
N HIS A 1 22.20 -11.26 7.19
CA HIS A 1 21.08 -11.22 6.22
C HIS A 1 21.41 -12.02 4.96
N LYS A 2 20.40 -12.59 4.27
CA LYS A 2 20.57 -13.37 3.01
C LYS A 2 19.94 -12.58 1.86
N GLU A 3 20.58 -12.61 0.70
CA GLU A 3 20.05 -12.03 -0.53
C GLU A 3 18.80 -12.78 -1.01
N CYS A 4 17.82 -12.05 -1.55
CA CYS A 4 16.61 -12.64 -2.14
C CYS A 4 16.94 -13.43 -3.42
N PRO A 5 16.21 -14.51 -3.74
CA PRO A 5 16.33 -15.20 -5.02
C PRO A 5 16.01 -14.26 -6.19
N ALA A 6 16.46 -14.64 -7.38
CA ALA A 6 16.16 -13.89 -8.59
C ALA A 6 14.64 -13.88 -8.90
N ALA A 7 14.17 -12.74 -9.42
CA ALA A 7 12.84 -12.55 -9.94
C ALA A 7 12.62 -13.43 -11.17
N LEU A 8 11.51 -14.17 -11.16
CA LEU A 8 11.05 -14.95 -12.30
C LEU A 8 9.91 -14.20 -12.96
N PHE A 9 10.10 -13.87 -14.23
CA PHE A 9 9.07 -13.24 -15.05
C PHE A 9 8.53 -14.23 -16.08
N ASP A 10 7.23 -14.15 -16.37
CA ASP A 10 6.67 -14.85 -17.51
C ASP A 10 6.94 -14.09 -18.83
N PRO A 11 6.58 -14.64 -20.00
CA PRO A 11 6.76 -13.96 -21.29
C PRO A 11 6.00 -12.63 -21.43
N ALA A 12 5.01 -12.37 -20.58
CA ALA A 12 4.26 -11.11 -20.55
C ALA A 12 4.88 -10.07 -19.58
N GLY A 13 5.98 -10.42 -18.88
CA GLY A 13 6.64 -9.56 -17.91
C GLY A 13 6.01 -9.59 -16.51
N GLN A 14 5.14 -10.56 -16.23
CA GLN A 14 4.51 -10.73 -14.92
C GLN A 14 5.46 -11.41 -13.94
N LEU A 15 5.64 -10.82 -12.75
CA LEU A 15 6.45 -11.38 -11.68
C LEU A 15 5.76 -12.59 -11.03
N LEU A 16 6.43 -13.74 -11.02
CA LEU A 16 5.87 -15.02 -10.60
C LEU A 16 6.20 -15.40 -9.15
N ASN A 17 7.31 -14.90 -8.60
CA ASN A 17 7.80 -15.26 -7.26
C ASN A 17 8.00 -14.02 -6.37
N GLY A 18 7.09 -13.05 -6.45
CA GLY A 18 7.21 -11.77 -5.74
C GLY A 18 7.42 -11.89 -4.24
N ASP A 19 6.77 -12.85 -3.58
CA ASP A 19 6.87 -13.08 -2.14
C ASP A 19 8.29 -13.45 -1.68
N GLU A 20 9.08 -14.05 -2.57
CA GLU A 20 10.46 -14.47 -2.28
C GLU A 20 11.48 -13.48 -2.86
N ALA A 21 11.23 -12.99 -4.08
CA ALA A 21 12.19 -12.19 -4.84
C ALA A 21 12.24 -10.71 -4.42
N ILE A 22 11.19 -10.19 -3.78
CA ILE A 22 11.14 -8.78 -3.36
C ILE A 22 11.82 -8.63 -1.98
N GLY A 23 12.88 -7.82 -1.95
CA GLY A 23 13.62 -7.46 -0.75
C GLY A 23 13.91 -5.97 -0.68
N GLU A 24 14.41 -5.50 0.48
CA GLU A 24 14.88 -4.13 0.62
C GLU A 24 16.27 -3.98 -0.01
N LEU A 25 16.48 -2.90 -0.76
CA LEU A 25 17.80 -2.56 -1.27
C LEU A 25 18.69 -2.09 -0.11
N VAL A 26 19.80 -2.80 0.11
CA VAL A 26 20.74 -2.54 1.20
C VAL A 26 22.09 -2.11 0.63
N ASN A 27 22.57 -0.94 1.05
CA ASN A 27 23.93 -0.48 0.72
C ASN A 27 24.91 -0.94 1.82
N GLN A 28 25.81 -1.83 1.44
CA GLN A 28 26.90 -2.36 2.28
C GLN A 28 28.23 -1.62 2.08
N GLY A 29 28.31 -0.76 1.06
CA GLY A 29 29.51 0.01 0.73
C GLY A 29 29.60 1.32 1.50
N PRO A 30 30.70 2.08 1.31
CA PRO A 30 30.83 3.42 1.87
C PRO A 30 29.65 4.30 1.44
N ASN A 31 29.01 4.94 2.42
CA ASN A 31 27.87 5.81 2.20
C ASN A 31 28.14 7.17 2.90
N PRO A 32 28.04 8.31 2.20
CA PRO A 32 28.23 9.63 2.80
C PRO A 32 27.06 10.05 3.72
N PHE A 33 26.00 9.25 3.85
CA PHE A 33 24.88 9.54 4.73
C PHE A 33 25.29 9.53 6.21
N GLU A 34 25.26 10.71 6.84
CA GLU A 34 25.67 10.93 8.24
C GLU A 34 24.57 10.62 9.26
N GLY A 35 23.35 10.31 8.81
CA GLY A 35 22.19 10.05 9.68
C GLY A 35 21.11 11.12 9.56
N TYR A 36 20.08 10.99 10.40
CA TYR A 36 18.98 11.95 10.46
C TYR A 36 19.21 12.96 11.58
N TRP A 37 19.06 14.25 11.26
CA TRP A 37 19.25 15.33 12.22
C TRP A 37 18.29 15.19 13.42
N ARG A 38 18.87 15.02 14.62
CA ARG A 38 18.15 14.89 15.90
C ARG A 38 17.06 13.82 15.89
N ASN A 39 17.22 12.75 15.11
CA ASN A 39 16.27 11.66 15.05
C ASN A 39 16.98 10.29 15.13
N PRO A 40 17.43 9.88 16.34
CA PRO A 40 18.16 8.64 16.54
C PRO A 40 17.31 7.38 16.25
N GLU A 41 15.98 7.49 16.38
CA GLU A 41 15.05 6.41 16.05
C GLU A 41 15.05 6.13 14.54
N ALA A 42 14.82 7.16 13.72
CA ALA A 42 14.89 7.02 12.26
C ALA A 42 16.28 6.59 11.77
N GLU A 43 17.34 7.01 12.47
CA GLU A 43 18.70 6.56 12.18
C GLU A 43 18.89 5.06 12.47
N GLY A 44 18.43 4.58 13.63
CA GLY A 44 18.47 3.16 14.00
C GLY A 44 17.62 2.29 13.07
N GLU A 45 16.48 2.80 12.60
CA GLU A 45 15.65 2.11 11.61
C GLU A 45 16.37 1.89 10.27
N ARG A 46 17.19 2.86 9.82
CA ARG A 46 17.88 2.79 8.53
C ARG A 46 19.30 2.23 8.62
N ARG A 47 19.91 2.16 9.80
CA ARG A 47 21.26 1.63 9.96
C ARG A 47 21.26 0.41 10.87
N ARG A 48 21.33 -0.77 10.26
CA ARG A 48 21.32 -2.07 10.94
C ARG A 48 22.54 -2.87 10.51
N GLU A 49 23.25 -3.45 11.47
CA GLU A 49 24.46 -4.26 11.23
C GLU A 49 25.55 -3.53 10.43
N GLY A 50 25.64 -2.20 10.53
CA GLY A 50 26.61 -1.38 9.80
C GLY A 50 26.24 -1.10 8.34
N TRP A 51 25.08 -1.56 7.87
CA TRP A 51 24.58 -1.34 6.52
C TRP A 51 23.47 -0.28 6.49
N TYR A 52 23.33 0.39 5.34
CA TYR A 52 22.25 1.35 5.11
C TYR A 52 21.07 0.69 4.39
N TRP A 53 19.94 0.65 5.08
CA TRP A 53 18.66 0.12 4.65
C TRP A 53 17.87 1.27 4.04
N THR A 54 17.69 1.24 2.72
CA THR A 54 17.18 2.38 1.93
C THR A 54 15.70 2.67 2.17
N GLY A 55 14.96 1.69 2.67
CA GLY A 55 13.51 1.66 2.72
C GLY A 55 12.86 1.41 1.36
N ASP A 56 13.63 1.24 0.28
CA ASP A 56 13.11 0.97 -1.06
C ASP A 56 13.18 -0.55 -1.34
N LEU A 57 12.06 -1.11 -1.81
CA LEU A 57 11.91 -2.51 -2.16
C LEU A 57 12.21 -2.73 -3.65
N PHE A 58 12.95 -3.79 -3.94
CA PHE A 58 13.31 -4.19 -5.29
C PHE A 58 13.25 -5.72 -5.44
N CYS A 59 13.09 -6.18 -6.67
CA CYS A 59 13.48 -7.53 -7.06
C CYS A 59 14.58 -7.47 -8.13
N ARG A 60 15.44 -8.50 -8.18
CA ARG A 60 16.57 -8.58 -9.11
C ARG A 60 16.36 -9.74 -10.08
N ASP A 61 16.45 -9.55 -11.38
CA ASP A 61 16.39 -10.68 -12.32
C ASP A 61 17.69 -11.50 -12.38
N GLY A 62 17.71 -12.52 -13.24
CA GLY A 62 18.88 -13.39 -13.46
C GLY A 62 20.09 -12.67 -14.08
N ASP A 63 19.87 -11.54 -14.76
CA ASP A 63 20.90 -10.73 -15.41
C ASP A 63 21.43 -9.60 -14.49
N GLY A 64 20.81 -9.43 -13.32
CA GLY A 64 21.22 -8.48 -12.30
C GLY A 64 20.51 -7.12 -12.36
N PHE A 65 19.51 -6.94 -13.23
CA PHE A 65 18.71 -5.72 -13.27
C PHE A 65 17.79 -5.64 -12.06
N LEU A 66 17.64 -4.43 -11.51
CA LEU A 66 16.80 -4.15 -10.36
C LEU A 66 15.48 -3.51 -10.80
N TYR A 67 14.36 -4.08 -10.36
CA TYR A 67 13.01 -3.59 -10.63
C TYR A 67 12.41 -3.06 -9.33
N PHE A 68 11.95 -1.81 -9.36
CA PHE A 68 11.37 -1.16 -8.19
C PHE A 68 10.04 -1.79 -7.81
N ALA A 69 9.93 -2.27 -6.57
CA ALA A 69 8.78 -2.97 -6.02
C ALA A 69 8.04 -2.18 -4.92
N GLY A 70 8.46 -0.94 -4.66
CA GLY A 70 7.80 -0.02 -3.73
C GLY A 70 8.69 0.39 -2.57
N ARG A 71 8.09 0.73 -1.42
CA ARG A 71 8.82 1.12 -0.21
C ARG A 71 8.33 0.34 0.99
N THR A 72 9.21 0.16 1.98
CA THR A 72 8.89 -0.52 3.24
C THR A 72 7.83 0.21 4.05
N ASP A 73 7.72 1.53 3.90
CA ASP A 73 6.71 2.39 4.51
C ASP A 73 5.37 2.44 3.72
N ASP A 74 5.31 1.83 2.53
CA ASP A 74 4.13 1.77 1.66
C ASP A 74 3.56 0.33 1.54
N ARG A 75 3.65 -0.45 2.64
CA ARG A 75 2.98 -1.76 2.76
C ARG A 75 1.58 -1.61 3.34
N LEU A 76 0.65 -2.45 2.89
CA LEU A 76 -0.70 -2.58 3.45
C LEU A 76 -0.78 -3.93 4.17
N ARG A 77 -1.37 -3.98 5.36
CA ARG A 77 -1.63 -5.23 6.08
C ARG A 77 -3.09 -5.62 5.98
N VAL A 78 -3.42 -6.42 4.97
CA VAL A 78 -4.80 -6.81 4.63
C VAL A 78 -5.00 -8.29 4.96
N ASP A 79 -5.96 -8.63 5.83
CA ASP A 79 -6.26 -10.02 6.22
C ASP A 79 -5.01 -10.83 6.62
N SER A 80 -4.15 -10.23 7.45
CA SER A 80 -2.86 -10.79 7.91
C SER A 80 -1.78 -10.98 6.83
N GLU A 81 -1.97 -10.46 5.62
CA GLU A 81 -0.97 -10.46 4.54
C GLU A 81 -0.36 -9.07 4.34
N ASN A 82 0.94 -9.03 4.01
CA ASN A 82 1.64 -7.78 3.71
C ASN A 82 1.69 -7.56 2.20
N LEU A 83 0.87 -6.64 1.70
CA LEU A 83 0.80 -6.30 0.28
C LEU A 83 1.66 -5.06 -0.01
N ALA A 84 2.39 -5.08 -1.12
CA ALA A 84 3.13 -3.90 -1.60
C ALA A 84 2.19 -3.00 -2.41
N ALA A 85 2.01 -1.72 -2.00
CA ALA A 85 1.16 -0.78 -2.72
C ALA A 85 1.56 -0.63 -4.20
N ALA A 86 2.86 -0.56 -4.47
CA ALA A 86 3.40 -0.38 -5.82
C ALA A 86 3.02 -1.50 -6.78
N MET A 87 2.91 -2.75 -6.29
CA MET A 87 2.46 -3.88 -7.11
C MET A 87 1.01 -3.69 -7.58
N ILE A 88 0.14 -3.24 -6.68
CA ILE A 88 -1.26 -2.92 -7.00
C ILE A 88 -1.30 -1.70 -7.92
N GLU A 89 -0.52 -0.64 -7.65
CA GLU A 89 -0.42 0.55 -8.51
C GLU A 89 -0.01 0.19 -9.94
N ASN A 90 0.98 -0.67 -10.14
CA ASN A 90 1.44 -1.12 -11.45
C ASN A 90 0.37 -1.87 -12.24
N ILE A 91 -0.48 -2.65 -11.56
CA ILE A 91 -1.63 -3.30 -12.18
C ILE A 91 -2.67 -2.25 -12.54
N LEU A 92 -3.08 -1.41 -11.58
CA LEU A 92 -4.12 -0.41 -11.77
C LEU A 92 -3.76 0.65 -12.82
N ALA A 93 -2.47 0.94 -13.03
CA ALA A 93 -1.99 1.84 -14.06
C ALA A 93 -2.30 1.35 -15.50
N ARG A 94 -2.68 0.07 -15.68
CA ARG A 94 -3.11 -0.50 -16.97
C ARG A 94 -4.59 -0.23 -17.26
N TYR A 95 -5.36 0.26 -16.29
CA TYR A 95 -6.75 0.61 -16.49
C TYR A 95 -6.85 1.84 -17.42
N GLU A 96 -7.54 1.70 -18.55
CA GLU A 96 -7.62 2.75 -19.58
C GLU A 96 -8.14 4.10 -19.06
N GLY A 97 -9.03 4.07 -18.06
CA GLY A 97 -9.56 5.29 -17.44
C GLY A 97 -8.58 6.03 -16.53
N ALA A 98 -7.45 5.42 -16.14
CA ALA A 98 -6.49 6.00 -15.21
C ALA A 98 -5.38 6.79 -15.93
N GLY A 99 -5.34 8.11 -15.68
CA GLY A 99 -4.19 8.96 -16.02
C GLY A 99 -3.09 8.94 -14.94
N ALA A 100 -3.47 8.70 -13.68
CA ALA A 100 -2.54 8.43 -12.57
C ALA A 100 -3.24 7.61 -11.48
N VAL A 101 -2.48 6.77 -10.78
CA VAL A 101 -2.99 5.95 -9.67
C VAL A 101 -2.07 6.06 -8.46
N ALA A 102 -2.68 6.03 -7.28
CA ALA A 102 -1.99 5.83 -6.01
C ALA A 102 -2.74 4.80 -5.16
N VAL A 103 -2.03 3.87 -4.53
CA VAL A 103 -2.62 2.88 -3.62
C VAL A 103 -2.11 3.14 -2.20
N TYR A 104 -3.03 3.07 -1.24
CA TYR A 104 -2.72 3.29 0.17
C TYR A 104 -3.70 2.55 1.07
N ALA A 105 -3.27 2.30 2.30
CA ALA A 105 -4.09 1.68 3.33
C ALA A 105 -5.12 2.67 3.88
N VAL A 106 -6.33 2.18 4.12
CA VAL A 106 -7.29 2.77 5.06
C VAL A 106 -7.57 1.79 6.19
N PRO A 107 -7.74 2.24 7.45
CA PRO A 107 -7.91 1.34 8.58
C PRO A 107 -9.15 0.44 8.44
N ASP A 108 -8.98 -0.85 8.70
CA ASP A 108 -10.04 -1.84 8.92
C ASP A 108 -10.04 -2.27 10.40
N PRO A 109 -11.14 -2.04 11.16
CA PRO A 109 -11.19 -2.43 12.56
C PRO A 109 -11.11 -3.95 12.81
N VAL A 110 -11.36 -4.78 11.79
CA VAL A 110 -11.39 -6.24 11.89
C VAL A 110 -10.09 -6.87 11.38
N THR A 111 -9.54 -6.37 10.26
CA THR A 111 -8.51 -7.08 9.49
C THR A 111 -7.18 -6.35 9.39
N GLY A 112 -7.08 -5.13 9.94
CA GLY A 112 -5.90 -4.28 9.88
C GLY A 112 -6.12 -3.12 8.91
N ASP A 113 -5.86 -3.34 7.62
CA ASP A 113 -6.02 -2.35 6.55
C ASP A 113 -6.95 -2.88 5.46
N GLN A 114 -7.62 -1.96 4.76
CA GLN A 114 -8.21 -2.21 3.44
C GLN A 114 -7.45 -1.45 2.36
N VAL A 115 -7.45 -2.02 1.15
CA VAL A 115 -6.85 -1.39 -0.02
C VAL A 115 -7.74 -0.23 -0.50
N MET A 116 -7.19 0.97 -0.56
CA MET A 116 -7.79 2.13 -1.21
C MET A 116 -6.95 2.57 -2.40
N ALA A 117 -7.60 2.86 -3.53
CA ALA A 117 -6.97 3.45 -4.71
C ALA A 117 -7.49 4.88 -4.92
N ALA A 118 -6.59 5.83 -5.16
CA ALA A 118 -6.94 7.10 -5.78
C ALA A 118 -6.65 7.00 -7.28
N VAL A 119 -7.63 7.38 -8.11
CA VAL A 119 -7.52 7.37 -9.57
C VAL A 119 -7.79 8.78 -10.08
N ALA A 120 -6.82 9.35 -10.80
CA ALA A 120 -7.01 10.57 -11.56
C ALA A 120 -7.40 10.20 -13.00
N GLY A 121 -8.54 10.70 -13.49
CA GLY A 121 -9.04 10.39 -14.82
C GLY A 121 -10.53 10.03 -14.82
N SER A 122 -10.91 9.10 -15.69
CA SER A 122 -12.29 8.61 -15.79
C SER A 122 -12.46 7.31 -15.01
N PHE A 123 -13.60 7.16 -14.35
CA PHE A 123 -13.91 5.97 -13.57
C PHE A 123 -15.30 5.46 -13.93
N ASP A 124 -15.33 4.26 -14.51
CA ASP A 124 -16.55 3.48 -14.72
C ASP A 124 -16.54 2.29 -13.74
N PRO A 125 -17.47 2.23 -12.78
CA PRO A 125 -17.53 1.13 -11.80
C PRO A 125 -17.58 -0.26 -12.43
N LEU A 126 -18.33 -0.42 -13.53
CA LEU A 126 -18.51 -1.71 -14.19
C LEU A 126 -17.27 -2.08 -14.99
N GLY A 127 -16.76 -1.16 -15.81
CA GLY A 127 -15.52 -1.32 -16.55
C GLY A 127 -14.32 -1.58 -15.65
N PHE A 128 -14.20 -0.86 -14.54
CA PHE A 128 -13.13 -1.08 -13.56
C PHE A 128 -13.24 -2.45 -12.88
N ALA A 129 -14.43 -2.87 -12.46
CA ALA A 129 -14.62 -4.19 -11.89
C ALA A 129 -14.29 -5.32 -12.89
N ALA A 130 -14.68 -5.17 -14.15
CA ALA A 130 -14.34 -6.10 -15.22
C ALA A 130 -12.83 -6.12 -15.49
N PHE A 131 -12.18 -4.95 -15.52
CA PHE A 131 -10.74 -4.81 -15.64
C PHE A 131 -10.00 -5.58 -14.54
N LEU A 132 -10.35 -5.37 -13.27
CA LEU A 132 -9.73 -6.06 -12.14
C LEU A 132 -9.89 -7.58 -12.24
N ALA A 133 -11.09 -8.06 -12.62
CA ALA A 133 -11.36 -9.48 -12.78
C ALA A 133 -10.56 -10.13 -13.92
N ALA A 134 -10.09 -9.35 -14.89
CA ALA A 134 -9.27 -9.81 -16.01
C ALA A 134 -7.76 -9.81 -15.70
N GLN A 135 -7.32 -9.32 -14.54
CA GLN A 135 -5.90 -9.26 -14.17
C GLN A 135 -5.46 -10.56 -13.46
N PRO A 136 -4.68 -11.45 -14.11
CA PRO A 136 -4.23 -12.69 -13.48
C PRO A 136 -3.19 -12.48 -12.38
N ASP A 137 -2.48 -11.34 -12.37
CA ASP A 137 -1.57 -10.91 -11.31
C ASP A 137 -2.26 -10.25 -10.12
N LEU A 138 -3.54 -9.94 -10.21
CA LEU A 138 -4.25 -9.32 -9.10
C LEU A 138 -4.77 -10.39 -8.14
N GLY A 139 -4.01 -10.63 -7.08
CA GLY A 139 -4.45 -11.50 -5.99
C GLY A 139 -5.78 -11.06 -5.37
N THR A 140 -6.55 -12.01 -4.85
CA THR A 140 -7.92 -11.78 -4.33
C THR A 140 -8.00 -10.66 -3.28
N LYS A 141 -6.95 -10.50 -2.45
CA LYS A 141 -6.85 -9.50 -1.38
C LYS A 141 -6.29 -8.14 -1.84
N MET A 142 -5.77 -8.06 -3.07
CA MET A 142 -5.19 -6.84 -3.63
C MET A 142 -6.23 -5.90 -4.25
N ALA A 143 -7.42 -6.40 -4.56
CA ALA A 143 -8.47 -5.61 -5.21
C ALA A 143 -8.93 -4.45 -4.29
N PRO A 144 -8.90 -3.19 -4.77
CA PRO A 144 -9.30 -2.03 -3.97
C PRO A 144 -10.71 -2.19 -3.40
N ARG A 145 -10.87 -1.99 -2.09
CA ARG A 145 -12.20 -1.90 -1.47
C ARG A 145 -12.84 -0.54 -1.75
N PHE A 146 -12.02 0.50 -1.82
CA PHE A 146 -12.42 1.86 -2.13
C PHE A 146 -11.66 2.41 -3.34
N VAL A 147 -12.36 3.23 -4.12
CA VAL A 147 -11.77 4.02 -5.19
C VAL A 147 -12.17 5.48 -5.01
N ARG A 148 -11.20 6.35 -4.74
CA ARG A 148 -11.37 7.80 -4.76
C ARG A 148 -11.05 8.32 -6.15
N VAL A 149 -11.98 9.03 -6.76
CA VAL A 149 -11.79 9.64 -8.08
C VAL A 149 -11.41 11.08 -7.89
N VAL A 150 -10.21 11.46 -8.31
CA VAL A 150 -9.69 12.82 -8.16
C VAL A 150 -9.60 13.51 -9.51
N GLU A 151 -9.85 14.82 -9.55
CA GLU A 151 -9.62 15.61 -10.77
C GLU A 151 -8.12 15.65 -11.11
N ARG A 152 -7.28 15.83 -10.08
CA ARG A 152 -5.82 15.82 -10.21
C ARG A 152 -5.20 15.11 -9.02
N MET A 153 -4.21 14.26 -9.28
CA MET A 153 -3.49 13.55 -8.23
C MET A 153 -2.76 14.56 -7.31
N PRO A 154 -2.97 14.52 -5.99
CA PRO A 154 -2.23 15.36 -5.05
C PRO A 154 -0.73 15.04 -5.10
N VAL A 155 0.10 16.07 -5.22
CA VAL A 155 1.56 15.93 -5.25
C VAL A 155 2.23 16.84 -4.23
N THR A 156 3.41 16.45 -3.77
CA THR A 156 4.29 17.28 -2.94
C THR A 156 4.89 18.43 -3.76
N ALA A 157 5.60 19.35 -3.08
CA ALA A 157 6.39 20.40 -3.76
C ALA A 157 7.46 19.85 -4.72
N THR A 158 7.82 18.57 -4.61
CA THR A 158 8.77 17.88 -5.50
C THR A 158 8.08 17.06 -6.59
N ASN A 159 6.79 17.29 -6.85
CA ASN A 159 5.95 16.59 -7.83
C ASN A 159 5.81 15.07 -7.60
N LYS A 160 6.10 14.57 -6.38
CA LYS A 160 5.81 13.17 -6.01
C LYS A 160 4.38 13.07 -5.51
N ILE A 161 3.69 11.95 -5.79
CA ILE A 161 2.35 11.70 -5.23
C ILE A 161 2.38 11.85 -3.71
N HIS A 162 1.47 12.66 -3.16
CA HIS A 162 1.43 12.97 -1.74
C HIS A 162 0.67 11.89 -0.95
N ARG A 163 1.19 10.66 -0.92
CA ARG A 163 0.52 9.49 -0.27
C ARG A 163 0.15 9.73 1.20
N ALA A 164 0.98 10.44 1.96
CA ALA A 164 0.68 10.77 3.35
C ALA A 164 -0.61 11.61 3.51
N LEU A 165 -0.89 12.51 2.56
CA LEU A 165 -2.13 13.29 2.54
C LEU A 165 -3.31 12.39 2.20
N LEU A 166 -3.18 11.60 1.12
CA LEU A 166 -4.21 10.65 0.68
C LEU A 166 -4.60 9.67 1.81
N ARG A 167 -3.61 9.11 2.51
CA ARG A 167 -3.81 8.21 3.65
C ARG A 167 -4.48 8.89 4.84
N LYS A 168 -4.10 10.15 5.13
CA LYS A 168 -4.70 10.94 6.21
C LYS A 168 -6.17 11.24 5.94
N GLU A 169 -6.52 11.58 4.69
CA GLU A 169 -7.89 11.85 4.29
C GLU A 169 -8.72 10.55 4.16
N GLY A 170 -8.11 9.47 3.69
CA GLY A 170 -8.80 8.20 3.49
C GLY A 170 -10.01 8.37 2.58
N PHE A 171 -11.14 7.80 3.00
CA PHE A 171 -12.45 8.03 2.37
C PHE A 171 -13.23 9.23 2.97
N HIS A 172 -12.68 9.93 3.96
CA HIS A 172 -13.22 11.18 4.51
C HIS A 172 -12.64 12.38 3.75
N CYS A 173 -12.93 12.44 2.44
CA CYS A 173 -12.39 13.43 1.53
C CYS A 173 -13.51 14.12 0.74
N PRO A 174 -13.27 15.30 0.15
CA PRO A 174 -14.27 16.00 -0.64
C PRO A 174 -14.53 15.35 -2.01
N ASP A 175 -13.64 14.45 -2.45
CA ASP A 175 -13.73 13.79 -3.74
C ASP A 175 -14.76 12.65 -3.75
N PRO A 176 -15.34 12.32 -4.90
CA PRO A 176 -16.19 11.13 -5.05
C PRO A 176 -15.44 9.86 -4.65
N VAL A 177 -15.99 9.14 -3.67
CA VAL A 177 -15.49 7.82 -3.26
C VAL A 177 -16.50 6.76 -3.67
N TRP A 178 -16.01 5.72 -4.31
CA TRP A 178 -16.73 4.51 -4.68
C TRP A 178 -16.26 3.38 -3.79
N TRP A 179 -17.18 2.49 -3.43
CA TRP A 179 -16.85 1.35 -2.59
C TRP A 179 -17.50 0.09 -3.11
N ARG A 180 -16.82 -1.05 -2.89
CA ARG A 180 -17.32 -2.38 -3.23
C ARG A 180 -17.76 -3.11 -1.96
N PRO A 181 -19.07 -3.21 -1.70
CA PRO A 181 -19.57 -3.94 -0.54
C PRO A 181 -19.08 -5.39 -0.47
N PRO A 182 -18.93 -5.98 0.73
CA PRO A 182 -18.70 -7.41 0.87
C PRO A 182 -19.75 -8.21 0.09
N GLY A 183 -19.31 -9.16 -0.74
CA GLY A 183 -20.18 -9.97 -1.58
C GLY A 183 -20.60 -9.32 -2.91
N GLU A 184 -20.36 -8.03 -3.11
CA GLU A 184 -20.65 -7.36 -4.38
C GLU A 184 -19.49 -7.43 -5.36
N ARG A 185 -19.84 -7.47 -6.66
CA ARG A 185 -18.87 -7.57 -7.77
C ARG A 185 -18.49 -6.22 -8.37
N THR A 186 -19.24 -5.16 -8.07
CA THR A 186 -19.05 -3.82 -8.64
C THR A 186 -18.96 -2.77 -7.53
N TYR A 187 -18.66 -1.53 -7.92
CA TYR A 187 -18.56 -0.39 -7.03
C TYR A 187 -19.83 0.47 -7.10
N ARG A 188 -20.21 1.05 -5.97
CA ARG A 188 -21.26 2.07 -5.88
C ARG A 188 -20.76 3.29 -5.11
N PRO A 189 -21.39 4.47 -5.26
CA PRO A 189 -20.99 5.64 -4.48
C PRO A 189 -21.04 5.32 -2.98
N LEU A 190 -19.98 5.71 -2.27
CA LEU A 190 -19.92 5.63 -0.81
C LEU A 190 -20.86 6.68 -0.24
N THR A 191 -21.77 6.23 0.63
CA THR A 191 -22.75 7.11 1.28
C THR A 191 -22.42 7.28 2.76
N PRO A 192 -22.89 8.36 3.42
CA PRO A 192 -22.73 8.51 4.87
C PRO A 192 -23.22 7.30 5.67
N LYS A 193 -24.30 6.64 5.22
CA LYS A 193 -24.84 5.43 5.85
C LYS A 193 -23.86 4.25 5.82
N ASP A 194 -23.03 4.16 4.79
CA ASP A 194 -22.03 3.10 4.68
C ASP A 194 -20.88 3.32 5.68
N ILE A 195 -20.53 4.59 5.92
CA ILE A 195 -19.53 5.03 6.89
C ILE A 195 -20.01 4.79 8.33
N GLU A 196 -21.27 5.17 8.61
CA GLU A 196 -21.89 5.00 9.94
C GLU A 196 -22.31 3.56 10.25
N GLY A 197 -22.38 2.70 9.24
CA GLY A 197 -22.81 1.31 9.36
C GLY A 197 -21.65 0.31 9.25
N PRO A 198 -21.53 -0.44 8.13
CA PRO A 198 -20.59 -1.55 7.98
C PRO A 198 -19.10 -1.16 8.07
N LEU A 199 -18.79 0.14 7.95
CA LEU A 199 -17.42 0.68 8.05
C LEU A 199 -17.20 1.45 9.37
N ALA A 200 -18.20 1.51 10.25
CA ALA A 200 -18.04 2.19 11.53
C ALA A 200 -16.96 1.47 12.35
N PRO A 201 -16.05 2.23 13.00
CA PRO A 201 -15.15 1.62 13.96
C PRO A 201 -15.99 0.94 15.05
N THR A 202 -15.68 -0.32 15.35
CA THR A 202 -16.33 -1.06 16.44
C THR A 202 -15.99 -0.37 17.76
N SER A 203 -16.76 0.66 18.12
CA SER A 203 -16.68 1.34 19.41
C SER A 203 -17.19 0.38 20.47
N GLY A 204 -16.29 -0.41 21.05
CA GLY A 204 -16.60 -1.27 22.19
C GLY A 204 -15.79 -2.55 22.23
N LEU A 205 -14.49 -2.44 22.53
CA LEU A 205 -13.64 -3.47 23.17
C LEU A 205 -12.21 -2.90 23.37
N SER A 206 -12.08 -1.74 24.02
CA SER A 206 -10.77 -1.20 24.45
C SER A 206 -10.78 -0.55 25.84
N GLU A 207 -11.75 -0.88 26.69
CA GLU A 207 -11.80 -0.43 28.11
C GLU A 207 -11.68 -1.57 29.12
N ALA A 208 -10.94 -2.64 28.80
CA ALA A 208 -10.67 -3.71 29.78
C ALA A 208 -9.23 -4.21 29.76
N ARG A 209 -8.25 -3.30 29.86
CA ARG A 209 -6.92 -3.59 30.44
C ARG A 209 -6.38 -2.37 31.19
N GLY A 210 -7.14 -1.92 32.18
CA GLY A 210 -6.63 -1.04 33.23
C GLY A 210 -5.99 -1.88 34.35
N GLY A 211 -4.78 -1.49 34.76
CA GLY A 211 -4.21 -1.85 36.06
C GLY A 211 -2.96 -2.74 36.02
N PHE A 212 -1.81 -2.16 35.69
CA PHE A 212 -0.54 -2.68 36.22
C PHE A 212 -0.31 -1.98 37.57
N ASP A 213 -0.44 -2.73 38.66
CA ASP A 213 -0.19 -2.26 40.04
C ASP A 213 1.32 -2.28 40.31
N PRO A 214 1.98 -1.12 40.53
CA PRO A 214 3.40 -1.06 40.78
C PRO A 214 3.69 -1.19 42.29
N ARG A 215 3.34 -2.32 42.90
CA ARG A 215 3.81 -2.68 44.25
C ARG A 215 3.91 -4.18 44.43
N LEU A 216 4.96 -4.80 43.92
CA LEU A 216 5.59 -5.97 44.52
C LEU A 216 7.08 -5.93 44.19
N ARG A 217 7.89 -5.88 45.26
CA ARG A 217 9.35 -5.96 45.23
C ARG A 217 9.80 -7.40 45.01
#